data_AF-A0A1Q6Z508-F1
#
_entry.id   AF-A0A1Q6Z508-F1
#
_cell.length_a   1.000
_cell.length_b   1.000
_cell.length_c   1.000
_cell.angle_alpha   90.00
_cell.angle_beta   90.00
_cell.angle_gamma   90.00
#
_symmetry.space_group_name_H-M   'P 1'
#
loop_
_entity.id
_entity.type
_entity.pdbx_description
1 polymer ?
#
loop_
_entity_poly.entity_id
_entity_poly.type
_entity_poly.pdbx_seq_one_letter_code
_entity_poly.pdbx_strand_id
1 'polypeptide(L)'
;MLFLFAATILLVVVVRIVISPRDPRPTPEKRAPFESGQISAGPGRTRFIIQYYPYILMFVVYDVIAMFLFAWALNLRALGSTGTIPVLIFMVVALPPLAYALHLANQRENW
;
A
#
# COMPACT_ATOMS: atom_id res chain seq x y z
N MET A 1 0.98 23.94 -11.99
CA MET A 1 1.13 22.47 -11.91
C MET A 1 -0.04 21.80 -11.19
N LEU A 2 -0.37 22.20 -9.96
CA LEU A 2 -1.48 21.62 -9.17
C LEU A 2 -2.87 21.80 -9.84
N PHE A 3 -3.13 22.95 -10.46
CA PHE A 3 -4.37 23.21 -11.19
C PHE A 3 -4.54 22.30 -12.43
N LEU A 4 -3.45 22.03 -13.16
CA LEU A 4 -3.47 21.11 -14.31
C LEU A 4 -3.74 19.67 -13.85
N PHE A 5 -3.15 19.26 -12.74
CA PHE A 5 -3.38 17.93 -12.16
C PHE A 5 -4.85 17.75 -11.74
N ALA A 6 -5.41 18.74 -11.04
CA ALA A 6 -6.82 18.72 -10.65
C ALA A 6 -7.77 18.72 -11.86
N ALA A 7 -7.47 19.52 -12.89
CA ALA A 7 -8.25 19.57 -14.13
C ALA A 7 -8.24 18.22 -14.85
N THR A 8 -7.10 17.52 -14.91
CA THR A 8 -6.99 16.18 -15.51
C THR A 8 -7.81 15.15 -14.74
N ILE A 9 -7.76 15.13 -13.41
CA ILE A 9 -8.57 14.22 -12.59
C ILE A 9 -10.06 14.49 -12.83
N LEU A 10 -10.47 15.77 -12.80
CA LEU A 10 -11.85 16.17 -13.04
C LEU A 10 -12.31 15.72 -14.44
N LEU A 11 -11.50 15.95 -15.46
CA LEU A 11 -11.80 15.53 -16.83
C LEU A 11 -12.03 14.03 -16.92
N VAL A 12 -11.13 13.21 -16.34
CA VAL A 12 -11.27 11.74 -16.34
C VAL A 12 -12.57 11.31 -15.65
N VAL A 13 -12.91 11.92 -14.51
CA VAL A 13 -14.15 11.62 -13.79
C VAL A 13 -15.38 12.01 -14.61
N VAL A 14 -15.40 13.21 -15.20
CA VAL A 14 -16.53 13.69 -16.03
C VAL A 14 -16.71 12.82 -17.26
N VAL A 15 -15.64 12.53 -18.00
CA VAL A 15 -15.67 11.64 -19.16
C VAL A 15 -16.22 10.27 -18.78
N ARG A 16 -15.77 9.70 -17.66
CA ARG A 16 -16.25 8.39 -17.18
C ARG A 16 -17.72 8.43 -16.75
N ILE A 17 -18.22 9.54 -16.21
CA ILE A 17 -19.63 9.72 -15.85
C ILE A 17 -20.52 9.89 -17.08
N VAL A 18 -20.05 10.61 -18.11
CA VAL A 18 -20.83 10.94 -19.31
C VAL A 18 -20.84 9.80 -20.32
N ILE A 19 -19.71 9.15 -20.56
CA ILE A 19 -19.56 8.11 -21.60
C ILE A 19 -19.96 6.72 -21.07
N SER A 20 -19.84 6.45 -19.77
CA SER A 20 -20.14 5.11 -19.24
C SER A 20 -21.59 4.72 -19.52
N PRO A 21 -21.84 3.59 -20.19
CA PRO A 21 -23.19 3.09 -20.42
C PRO A 21 -23.86 2.79 -19.08
N ARG A 22 -24.73 3.70 -18.63
CA ARG A 22 -25.54 3.50 -17.43
C ARG A 22 -26.81 2.78 -17.83
N ASP A 23 -26.98 1.59 -17.27
CA ASP A 23 -28.23 0.85 -17.36
C ASP A 23 -29.15 1.32 -16.23
N PRO A 24 -30.26 2.02 -16.51
CA PRO A 24 -31.17 2.54 -15.49
C PRO A 24 -31.93 1.43 -14.76
N ARG A 25 -32.02 0.24 -15.35
CA ARG A 25 -32.75 -0.92 -14.81
C ARG A 25 -31.89 -2.17 -14.94
N PRO A 26 -30.79 -2.25 -14.17
CA PRO A 26 -29.91 -3.41 -14.20
C PRO A 26 -30.70 -4.65 -13.79
N THR A 27 -30.55 -5.72 -14.57
CA THR A 27 -31.15 -7.03 -14.27
C THR A 27 -30.62 -7.54 -12.92
N PRO A 28 -31.41 -8.34 -12.17
CA PRO A 28 -30.97 -8.96 -10.90
C PRO A 28 -29.62 -9.67 -11.01
N GLU A 29 -29.36 -10.31 -12.14
CA GLU A 29 -28.18 -11.09 -12.50
C GLU A 29 -26.95 -10.20 -12.68
N LYS A 30 -27.13 -8.97 -13.18
CA LYS A 30 -26.05 -7.97 -13.29
C LYS A 30 -25.60 -7.46 -11.92
N ARG A 31 -26.43 -7.62 -10.88
CA ARG A 31 -26.11 -7.25 -9.49
C ARG A 31 -25.69 -8.45 -8.64
N ALA A 32 -25.82 -9.67 -9.16
CA ALA A 32 -25.45 -10.88 -8.44
C ALA A 32 -23.92 -11.02 -8.36
N PRO A 33 -23.37 -11.58 -7.26
CA PRO A 33 -21.97 -11.97 -7.19
C PRO A 33 -21.61 -12.93 -8.32
N PHE A 34 -20.41 -12.76 -8.89
CA PHE A 34 -19.92 -13.65 -9.93
C PHE A 34 -19.48 -14.98 -9.33
N GLU A 35 -20.21 -16.06 -9.62
CA GLU A 35 -19.87 -17.44 -9.26
C GLU A 35 -19.99 -18.38 -10.49
N SER A 36 -19.58 -17.93 -11.67
CA SER A 36 -19.66 -18.71 -12.93
C SER A 36 -21.06 -19.28 -13.22
N GLY A 37 -22.12 -18.54 -12.87
CA GLY A 37 -23.51 -18.94 -13.07
C GLY A 37 -24.13 -19.77 -11.95
N GLN A 38 -23.38 -20.04 -10.87
CA GLN A 38 -23.93 -20.65 -9.65
C GLN A 38 -24.65 -19.62 -8.77
N ILE A 39 -25.61 -20.09 -7.98
CA ILE A 39 -26.31 -19.27 -6.98
C ILE A 39 -25.37 -19.07 -5.80
N SER A 40 -25.13 -17.81 -5.43
CA SER A 40 -24.16 -17.48 -4.39
C SER A 40 -24.45 -18.13 -3.04
N ALA A 41 -23.49 -18.90 -2.55
CA ALA A 41 -23.63 -19.66 -1.31
C ALA A 41 -23.11 -18.87 -0.10
N GLY A 42 -24.04 -18.24 0.62
CA GLY A 42 -23.79 -17.65 1.94
C GLY A 42 -23.00 -16.33 1.93
N PRO A 43 -22.65 -15.80 3.12
CA PRO A 43 -22.10 -14.45 3.26
C PRO A 43 -20.66 -14.25 2.74
N GLY A 44 -20.08 -15.18 1.97
CA GLY A 44 -18.70 -15.07 1.45
C GLY A 44 -17.60 -15.00 2.53
N ARG A 45 -17.95 -15.25 3.80
CA ARG A 45 -17.04 -15.14 4.95
C ARG A 45 -16.33 -16.45 5.20
N THR A 46 -15.26 -16.69 4.43
CA THR A 46 -14.27 -17.71 4.78
C THR A 46 -13.23 -17.14 5.74
N ARG A 47 -12.57 -18.01 6.52
CA ARG A 47 -11.40 -17.62 7.31
C ARG A 47 -10.24 -17.43 6.35
N PHE A 48 -9.94 -16.18 6.01
CA PHE A 48 -8.75 -15.86 5.23
C PHE A 48 -7.51 -16.04 6.11
N ILE A 49 -6.55 -16.82 5.61
CA ILE A 49 -5.24 -16.94 6.22
C ILE A 49 -4.56 -15.57 6.11
N ILE A 50 -4.16 -14.98 7.24
CA ILE A 50 -3.59 -13.62 7.27
C ILE A 50 -2.09 -13.63 6.93
N GLN A 51 -1.71 -14.37 5.89
CA GLN A 51 -0.33 -14.53 5.43
C GLN A 51 0.37 -13.19 5.13
N TYR A 52 -0.40 -12.14 4.80
CA TYR A 52 0.13 -10.82 4.46
C TYR A 52 0.30 -9.89 5.68
N TYR A 53 -0.16 -10.26 6.87
CA TYR A 53 -0.09 -9.38 8.05
C TYR A 53 1.34 -8.95 8.43
N PRO A 54 2.33 -9.84 8.47
CA PRO A 54 3.71 -9.45 8.81
C PRO A 54 4.30 -8.46 7.81
N TYR A 55 3.94 -8.55 6.52
CA TYR A 55 4.39 -7.61 5.49
C TYR A 55 3.83 -6.21 5.73
N ILE A 56 2.55 -6.10 6.10
CA ILE A 56 1.92 -4.82 6.43
C ILE A 56 2.57 -4.22 7.68
N LEU A 57 2.76 -5.04 8.73
CA LEU A 57 3.38 -4.58 9.96
C LEU A 57 4.82 -4.08 9.72
N MET A 58 5.61 -4.82 8.94
CA MET A 58 6.96 -4.42 8.55
C MET A 58 6.93 -3.13 7.73
N PHE A 59 6.06 -3.03 6.73
CA PHE A 59 5.94 -1.84 5.90
C PHE A 59 5.65 -0.59 6.75
N VAL A 60 4.67 -0.66 7.65
CA VAL A 60 4.31 0.47 8.53
C VAL A 60 5.49 0.91 9.41
N VAL A 61 6.25 -0.04 9.97
CA VAL A 61 7.41 0.27 10.82
C VAL A 61 8.52 0.93 9.99
N TYR A 62 8.86 0.37 8.82
CA TYR A 62 9.96 0.89 7.99
C TYR A 62 9.61 2.19 7.26
N ASP A 63 8.33 2.44 6.97
CA ASP A 63 7.87 3.68 6.36
C ASP A 63 8.15 4.89 7.28
N VAL A 64 7.88 4.73 8.58
CA VAL A 64 8.20 5.75 9.59
C VAL A 64 9.70 5.99 9.70
N ILE A 65 10.51 4.92 9.65
CA ILE A 65 11.98 5.01 9.63
C ILE A 65 12.46 5.81 8.41
N ALA A 66 11.92 5.52 7.23
CA ALA A 66 12.27 6.23 6.00
C ALA A 66 11.90 7.72 6.06
N MET A 67 10.77 8.06 6.66
CA MET A 67 10.39 9.46 6.89
C MET A 67 11.42 10.22 7.74
N PHE A 68 11.94 9.59 8.81
CA PHE A 68 13.01 10.19 9.61
C PHE A 68 14.32 10.36 8.83
N LEU A 69 14.69 9.37 8.02
CA LEU A 69 15.87 9.48 7.16
C LEU A 69 15.71 10.60 6.13
N PHE A 70 14.51 10.81 5.58
CA PHE A 70 14.24 11.89 4.66
C PHE A 70 14.34 13.26 5.33
N ALA A 71 13.76 13.43 6.53
CA ALA A 71 13.87 14.67 7.30
C ALA A 71 15.32 15.02 7.65
N TRP A 72 16.13 14.02 8.02
CA TRP A 72 17.56 14.18 8.21
C TRP A 72 18.28 14.53 6.91
N ALA A 73 17.99 13.83 5.81
CA ALA A 73 18.60 14.07 4.51
C ALA A 73 18.42 15.52 4.01
N LEU A 74 17.22 16.09 4.22
CA LEU A 74 16.95 17.49 3.89
C LEU A 74 17.77 18.49 4.71
N ASN A 75 18.19 18.12 5.92
CA ASN A 75 18.90 18.99 6.88
C ASN A 75 20.39 18.63 7.07
N LEU A 76 20.95 17.78 6.19
CA LEU A 76 22.34 17.30 6.26
C LEU A 76 23.37 18.41 6.46
N ARG A 77 23.22 19.51 5.73
CA ARG A 77 24.16 20.65 5.79
C ARG A 77 24.09 21.42 7.10
N ALA A 78 22.90 21.53 7.70
CA ALA A 78 22.67 22.28 8.93
C ALA A 78 23.10 21.48 10.17
N LEU A 79 22.91 20.15 10.14
CA LEU A 79 23.19 19.24 11.25
C LEU A 79 24.67 18.85 11.38
N GLY A 80 25.45 18.96 10.29
CA GLY A 80 26.87 18.63 10.27
C GLY A 80 27.17 17.20 10.72
N SER A 81 28.37 16.98 11.25
CA SER A 81 28.80 15.67 11.75
C SER A 81 28.04 15.22 12.99
N THR A 82 27.68 16.16 13.87
CA THR A 82 27.00 15.89 15.14
C THR A 82 25.61 15.29 14.95
N GLY A 83 24.83 15.76 13.97
CA GLY A 83 23.53 15.14 13.64
C GLY A 83 23.61 13.96 12.67
N THR A 84 24.75 13.75 12.01
CA THR A 84 24.95 12.63 11.08
C THR A 84 25.30 11.33 11.80
N ILE A 85 26.18 11.36 12.81
CA ILE A 85 26.63 10.17 13.53
C ILE A 85 25.47 9.37 14.15
N PRO A 86 24.51 9.99 14.87
CA PRO A 86 23.37 9.25 15.44
C PRO A 86 22.50 8.59 14.37
N VAL A 87 22.32 9.22 13.22
CA VAL A 87 21.50 8.67 12.12
C VAL A 87 22.21 7.50 11.43
N LEU A 88 23.53 7.56 11.30
CA LEU A 88 24.32 6.41 10.84
C LEU A 88 24.17 5.21 11.79
N ILE A 89 24.27 5.43 13.11
CA ILE A 89 24.06 4.38 14.12
C ILE A 89 22.65 3.81 14.02
N PHE A 90 21.64 4.69 13.90
CA PHE A 90 20.25 4.27 13.72
C PHE A 90 20.05 3.40 12.46
N MET A 91 20.67 3.75 11.34
CA MET A 91 20.62 2.92 10.12
C MET A 91 21.23 1.54 10.36
N VAL A 92 22.37 1.44 11.06
CA VAL A 92 22.98 0.13 11.40
C VAL A 92 22.03 -0.71 12.25
N VAL A 93 21.31 -0.11 13.19
CA VAL A 93 20.32 -0.82 14.03
C VAL A 93 19.07 -1.23 13.24
N ALA A 94 18.69 -0.47 12.21
CA ALA A 94 17.53 -0.76 11.37
C ALA A 94 17.79 -1.88 10.33
N LEU A 95 19.03 -2.21 10.00
CA LEU A 95 19.35 -3.23 8.99
C LEU A 95 19.05 -4.69 9.44
N PRO A 96 19.37 -5.13 10.67
CA PRO A 96 19.13 -6.52 11.07
C PRO A 96 17.67 -6.97 11.03
N PRO A 97 16.67 -6.21 11.52
CA PRO A 97 15.28 -6.65 11.42
C PRO A 97 14.80 -6.71 9.96
N LEU A 98 15.33 -5.85 9.08
CA LEU A 98 15.01 -5.86 7.64
C LEU A 98 15.61 -7.10 6.98
N ALA A 99 16.87 -7.40 7.27
CA ALA A 99 17.55 -8.60 6.79
C ALA A 99 16.85 -9.88 7.26
N TYR A 100 16.43 -9.93 8.53
CA TYR A 100 15.68 -11.06 9.07
C TYR A 100 14.32 -11.22 8.39
N ALA A 101 13.60 -10.13 8.17
CA ALA A 101 12.31 -10.17 7.48
C ALA A 101 12.45 -10.58 6.00
N LEU A 102 13.50 -10.11 5.31
CA LEU A 102 13.84 -10.56 3.95
C LEU A 102 14.18 -12.05 3.92
N HIS A 103 14.91 -12.54 4.91
CA HIS A 103 15.20 -13.97 5.03
C HIS A 103 13.93 -14.79 5.22
N LEU A 104 13.03 -14.36 6.11
CA LEU A 104 11.75 -15.03 6.36
C LEU A 104 10.87 -15.02 5.10
N ALA A 105 10.83 -13.90 4.38
CA ALA A 105 10.11 -13.77 3.10
C ALA A 105 10.56 -14.80 2.05
N ASN A 106 11.82 -15.24 2.10
CA ASN A 106 12.35 -16.23 1.16
C ASN A 106 11.96 -17.69 1.51
N GLN A 107 11.54 -17.96 2.75
CA GLN A 107 11.16 -19.31 3.18
C GLN A 107 9.73 -19.65 2.74
N ARG A 108 9.55 -20.03 1.46
CA ARG A 108 8.27 -20.38 0.79
C ARG A 108 7.45 -21.47 1.51
N GLU A 109 8.05 -22.20 2.43
CA GLU A 109 7.48 -23.37 3.12
C GLU A 109 6.68 -23.00 4.38
N ASN A 110 6.86 -21.78 4.92
CA ASN A 110 6.12 -21.26 6.07
C ASN A 110 4.84 -20.50 5.67
N TRP A 111 4.48 -20.52 4.37
CA TRP A 111 3.37 -19.74 3.78
C TRP A 111 2.23 -20.66 3.33
#